data_AF-A0A919C2J3-F1
#
_entry.id   AF-A0A919C2J3-F1
#
_cell.length_a   1.000
_cell.length_b   1.000
_cell.length_c   1.000
_cell.angle_alpha   90.00
_cell.angle_beta   90.00
_cell.angle_gamma   90.00
#
_symmetry.space_group_name_H-M   'P 1'
#
loop_
_entity.id
_entity.type
_entity.pdbx_description
1 polymer ?
#
loop_
_entity_poly.entity_id
_entity_poly.type
_entity_poly.pdbx_seq_one_letter_code
_entity_poly.pdbx_strand_id
1 'polypeptide(L)'
;MTYGFTTSASDEAAMQGICFDDETELLTSEGWKPFPEVRGDEQVLTLNGDTAEWGSITKVIRAPFDGDLNLHDGDRVNFCITHNHRLLASPMHYRKPDQTLCRYCDRSVGAKGIARHEGTHQRRGDEMIRPQRQPAGEPVRRWHLAEYQDLPQEFFIRRTNTWRGHSPDTVTFDAPAPARNQKPHHQVARTFAFKDWAAFLGWFVAEGWTTGDGRNNRIGIAQNPAEKY
;
A
#
# COMPACT_ATOMS: atom_id res chain seq x y z
N MET A 1 -10.34 22.11 -5.54
CA MET A 1 -8.99 22.70 -5.75
C MET A 1 -8.00 21.55 -5.82
N THR A 2 -6.75 21.73 -6.28
CA THR A 2 -5.76 20.64 -6.22
C THR A 2 -4.55 20.99 -5.35
N TYR A 3 -4.00 19.97 -4.71
CA TYR A 3 -2.98 20.08 -3.67
C TYR A 3 -1.78 19.19 -3.97
N GLY A 4 -0.57 19.69 -3.75
CA GLY A 4 0.66 18.91 -3.87
C GLY A 4 1.66 19.30 -2.80
N PHE A 5 2.60 18.42 -2.49
CA PHE A 5 3.75 18.75 -1.65
C PHE A 5 4.99 18.06 -2.17
N THR A 6 6.15 18.57 -1.78
CA THR A 6 7.42 17.91 -2.03
C THR A 6 8.23 17.80 -0.73
N THR A 7 9.04 16.76 -0.66
CA THR A 7 10.03 16.52 0.39
C THR A 7 11.46 16.60 -0.17
N SER A 8 11.61 16.91 -1.47
CA SER A 8 12.91 17.07 -2.16
C SER A 8 12.94 18.33 -3.04
N ALA A 9 14.11 18.93 -3.19
CA ALA A 9 14.31 20.09 -4.04
C ALA A 9 14.40 19.63 -5.51
N SER A 10 13.27 19.62 -6.23
CA SER A 10 13.26 19.47 -7.69
C SER A 10 12.48 20.61 -8.35
N ASP A 11 12.89 20.96 -9.58
CA ASP A 11 12.60 22.22 -10.28
C ASP A 11 11.14 22.71 -10.21
N GLU A 12 10.97 23.96 -9.79
CA GLU A 12 9.66 24.60 -9.54
C GLU A 12 8.75 24.65 -10.77
N ALA A 13 9.31 24.65 -11.98
CA ALA A 13 8.57 24.66 -13.24
C ALA A 13 7.97 23.29 -13.59
N ALA A 14 8.53 22.19 -13.07
CA ALA A 14 8.08 20.83 -13.37
C ALA A 14 6.90 20.35 -12.50
N MET A 15 6.52 21.12 -11.46
CA MET A 15 5.43 20.75 -10.53
C MET A 15 4.06 21.37 -10.87
N GLN A 16 3.96 22.18 -11.93
CA GLN A 16 2.65 22.69 -12.35
C GLN A 16 1.75 21.52 -12.75
N GLY A 17 0.71 21.32 -11.94
CA GLY A 17 -0.30 20.30 -12.16
C GLY A 17 -0.03 18.95 -11.50
N ILE A 18 1.09 18.68 -10.80
CA ILE A 18 1.30 17.39 -10.10
C ILE A 18 0.58 17.43 -8.74
N CYS A 19 -0.70 17.07 -8.70
CA CYS A 19 -1.53 17.29 -7.50
C CYS A 19 -2.57 16.17 -7.26
N PHE A 20 -3.07 16.13 -6.03
CA PHE A 20 -4.23 15.39 -5.53
C PHE A 20 -5.45 16.33 -5.43
N ASP A 21 -6.62 15.77 -5.17
CA ASP A 21 -7.83 16.51 -4.78
C ASP A 21 -7.77 17.07 -3.35
N ASP A 22 -8.82 17.78 -2.92
CA ASP A 22 -8.95 18.32 -1.54
C ASP A 22 -9.31 17.25 -0.50
N GLU A 23 -9.87 16.13 -0.92
CA GLU A 23 -10.36 15.07 -0.02
C GLU A 23 -9.24 14.11 0.40
N THR A 24 -8.15 14.03 -0.38
CA THR A 24 -7.02 13.16 -0.04
C THR A 24 -6.38 13.57 1.29
N GLU A 25 -6.12 12.57 2.14
CA GLU A 25 -5.50 12.73 3.44
C GLU A 25 -3.99 12.43 3.41
N LEU A 26 -3.23 13.17 4.21
CA LEU A 26 -1.81 13.01 4.41
C LEU A 26 -1.53 12.51 5.82
N LEU A 27 -0.75 11.44 5.94
CA LEU A 27 -0.33 10.92 7.23
C LEU A 27 0.81 11.78 7.79
N THR A 28 0.49 12.59 8.79
CA THR A 28 1.43 13.44 9.53
C THR A 28 1.84 12.78 10.85
N SER A 29 2.89 13.30 11.50
CA SER A 29 3.28 12.89 12.85
C SER A 29 2.21 13.14 13.91
N GLU A 30 1.22 13.99 13.61
CA GLU A 30 0.08 14.32 14.48
C GLU A 30 -1.18 13.51 14.11
N GLY A 31 -1.11 12.64 13.09
CA GLY A 31 -2.23 11.86 12.56
C GLY A 31 -2.57 12.18 11.10
N TRP A 32 -3.66 11.60 10.61
CA TRP A 32 -4.19 11.88 9.28
C TRP A 32 -4.80 13.28 9.25
N LYS A 33 -4.47 14.05 8.20
CA LYS A 33 -5.05 15.37 7.95
C LYS A 33 -5.47 15.46 6.48
N PRO A 34 -6.65 15.99 6.15
CA PRO A 34 -6.99 16.30 4.77
C PRO A 34 -6.06 17.40 4.22
N PHE A 35 -5.73 17.36 2.93
CA PHE A 35 -4.78 18.30 2.31
C PHE A 35 -5.01 19.80 2.64
N PRO A 36 -6.26 20.30 2.67
CA PRO A 36 -6.54 21.70 3.03
C PRO A 36 -6.00 22.11 4.41
N GLU A 37 -5.92 21.17 5.36
CA GLU A 37 -5.50 21.38 6.74
C GLU A 37 -3.98 21.26 6.96
N VAL A 38 -3.23 20.82 5.94
CA VAL A 38 -1.76 20.73 6.02
C VAL A 38 -1.13 22.12 6.00
N ARG A 39 -0.35 22.43 7.04
CA ARG A 39 0.29 23.75 7.27
C ARG A 39 1.61 23.92 6.52
N GLY A 40 2.33 22.83 6.29
CA GLY A 40 3.62 22.81 5.61
C GLY A 40 4.83 22.77 6.55
N ASP A 41 4.64 22.82 7.87
CA ASP A 41 5.70 22.67 8.86
C ASP A 41 5.66 21.31 9.59
N GLU A 42 4.72 20.45 9.22
CA GLU A 42 4.59 19.11 9.77
C GLU A 42 5.64 18.14 9.24
N GLN A 43 5.86 17.07 10.02
CA GLN A 43 6.47 15.86 9.50
C GLN A 43 5.42 14.95 8.90
N VAL A 44 5.72 14.42 7.72
CA VAL A 44 4.82 13.56 6.93
C VAL A 44 5.49 12.23 6.63
N LEU A 45 4.69 11.18 6.55
CA LEU A 45 5.22 9.86 6.20
C LEU A 45 5.63 9.88 4.73
N THR A 46 6.92 9.70 4.47
CA THR A 46 7.50 9.67 3.13
C THR A 46 8.20 8.34 2.88
N LEU A 47 8.49 8.07 1.61
CA LEU A 47 9.15 6.85 1.18
C LEU A 47 10.50 7.18 0.53
N ASN A 48 11.57 6.62 1.10
CA ASN A 48 12.94 6.72 0.61
C ASN A 48 13.45 5.32 0.22
N GLY A 49 13.44 5.01 -1.07
CA GLY A 49 13.69 3.66 -1.55
C GLY A 49 12.63 2.69 -1.02
N ASP A 50 13.01 1.68 -0.24
CA ASP A 50 12.09 0.79 0.50
C ASP A 50 11.73 1.26 1.90
N THR A 51 12.33 2.35 2.37
CA THR A 51 12.18 2.78 3.75
C THR A 51 11.10 3.84 3.90
N ALA A 52 10.06 3.57 4.68
CA ALA A 52 9.13 4.58 5.15
C ALA A 52 9.73 5.32 6.35
N GLU A 53 9.78 6.64 6.29
CA GLU A 53 10.38 7.50 7.33
C GLU A 53 9.62 8.84 7.43
N TRP A 54 9.79 9.54 8.56
CA TRP A 54 9.26 10.90 8.71
C TRP A 54 10.12 11.90 7.92
N GLY A 55 9.50 12.66 7.02
CA GLY A 55 10.12 13.71 6.23
C GLY A 55 9.49 15.08 6.48
N SER A 56 10.27 16.16 6.36
CA SER A 56 9.73 17.52 6.42
C SER A 56 9.17 17.94 5.06
N ILE A 57 8.04 18.65 5.08
CA ILE A 57 7.50 19.28 3.87
C ILE A 57 8.43 20.44 3.47
N THR A 58 8.90 20.46 2.22
CA THR A 58 9.72 21.58 1.72
C THR A 58 8.87 22.66 1.06
N LYS A 59 7.73 22.27 0.48
CA LYS A 59 6.78 23.18 -0.18
C LYS A 59 5.39 22.57 -0.22
N VAL A 60 4.38 23.40 0.06
CA VAL A 60 2.97 23.09 -0.20
C VAL A 60 2.52 23.87 -1.43
N ILE A 61 1.93 23.18 -2.40
CA ILE A 61 1.44 23.73 -3.65
C ILE A 61 -0.08 23.64 -3.62
N ARG A 62 -0.74 24.77 -3.84
CA ARG A 62 -2.20 24.88 -3.95
C ARG A 62 -2.50 25.64 -5.23
N ALA A 63 -3.28 25.05 -6.12
CA ALA A 63 -3.62 25.67 -7.40
C ALA A 63 -5.11 25.47 -7.72
N PRO A 64 -5.77 26.46 -8.34
CA PRO A 64 -7.02 26.18 -9.04
C PRO A 64 -6.71 25.20 -10.18
N PHE A 65 -7.59 24.23 -10.36
CA PHE A 65 -7.50 23.24 -11.41
C PHE A 65 -8.87 23.13 -12.06
N ASP A 66 -8.89 23.26 -13.37
CA ASP A 66 -10.08 23.13 -14.21
C ASP A 66 -9.78 22.05 -15.24
N GLY A 67 -10.25 20.83 -14.95
CA GLY A 67 -9.95 19.63 -15.71
C GLY A 67 -10.37 18.37 -14.97
N ASP A 68 -10.28 17.25 -15.65
CA ASP A 68 -10.62 15.95 -15.07
C ASP A 68 -9.49 15.42 -14.18
N LEU A 69 -9.89 14.71 -13.13
CA LEU A 69 -9.00 13.96 -12.25
C LEU A 69 -9.17 12.45 -12.47
N ASN A 70 -8.10 11.72 -12.21
CA ASN A 70 -8.06 10.27 -12.32
C ASN A 70 -8.33 9.67 -10.95
N LEU A 71 -9.57 9.20 -10.77
CA LEU A 71 -9.99 8.49 -9.57
C LEU A 71 -9.65 7.00 -9.69
N HIS A 72 -8.93 6.50 -8.70
CA HIS A 72 -8.86 5.09 -8.39
C HIS A 72 -9.54 4.84 -7.05
N ASP A 73 -10.63 4.08 -7.08
CA ASP A 73 -11.35 3.67 -5.88
C ASP A 73 -11.26 2.15 -5.72
N GLY A 74 -10.33 1.71 -4.88
CA GLY A 74 -10.01 0.30 -4.65
C GLY A 74 -10.14 -0.10 -3.19
N ASP A 75 -10.17 -1.41 -2.94
CA ASP A 75 -10.31 -1.98 -1.59
C ASP A 75 -9.11 -1.71 -0.66
N ARG A 76 -7.96 -1.36 -1.23
CA ARG A 76 -6.69 -1.20 -0.50
C ARG A 76 -6.03 0.15 -0.69
N VAL A 77 -6.35 0.87 -1.76
CA VAL A 77 -5.78 2.16 -2.10
C VAL A 77 -6.88 2.98 -2.76
N ASN A 78 -7.01 4.23 -2.34
CA ASN A 78 -7.86 5.23 -2.96
C ASN A 78 -6.99 6.46 -3.29
N PHE A 79 -7.13 7.01 -4.49
CA PHE A 79 -6.51 8.29 -4.85
C PHE A 79 -7.29 8.99 -5.97
N CYS A 80 -7.23 10.32 -5.98
CA CYS A 80 -7.76 11.15 -7.05
C CYS A 80 -6.69 12.16 -7.46
N ILE A 81 -6.11 11.98 -8.65
CA ILE A 81 -4.87 12.68 -9.07
C ILE A 81 -4.96 13.26 -10.48
N THR A 82 -4.16 14.28 -10.75
CA THR A 82 -3.98 14.82 -12.09
C THR A 82 -3.24 13.85 -13.03
N HIS A 83 -3.40 14.01 -14.35
CA HIS A 83 -2.82 13.09 -15.34
C HIS A 83 -1.29 12.98 -15.31
N ASN A 84 -0.60 14.08 -15.01
CA ASN A 84 0.86 14.14 -14.88
C ASN A 84 1.36 13.78 -13.46
N HIS A 85 0.48 13.33 -12.56
CA HIS A 85 0.88 12.93 -11.22
C HIS A 85 1.77 11.68 -11.28
N ARG A 86 2.95 11.74 -10.64
CA ARG A 86 3.92 10.64 -10.68
C ARG A 86 3.67 9.65 -9.55
N LEU A 87 3.45 8.39 -9.90
CA LEU A 87 3.28 7.29 -8.94
C LEU A 87 4.51 6.39 -8.92
N LEU A 88 4.84 5.84 -7.75
CA LEU A 88 5.79 4.74 -7.64
C LEU A 88 5.08 3.44 -8.04
N ALA A 89 5.29 3.05 -9.29
CA ALA A 89 4.58 1.94 -9.91
C ALA A 89 5.54 0.90 -10.51
N SER A 90 5.03 -0.32 -10.67
CA SER A 90 5.65 -1.35 -11.50
C SER A 90 4.63 -1.76 -12.55
N PRO A 91 5.00 -1.82 -13.83
CA PRO A 91 4.08 -2.31 -14.84
C PRO A 91 3.76 -3.76 -14.48
N MET A 92 2.51 -4.15 -14.71
CA MET A 92 2.21 -5.56 -14.72
C MET A 92 2.92 -6.14 -15.94
N HIS A 93 4.06 -6.81 -15.72
CA HIS A 93 4.63 -7.66 -16.75
C HIS A 93 3.62 -8.78 -16.97
N TYR A 94 2.71 -8.59 -17.91
CA TYR A 94 1.87 -9.66 -18.43
C TYR A 94 2.81 -10.68 -19.06
N ARG A 95 3.26 -11.63 -18.24
CA ARG A 95 3.99 -12.78 -18.73
C ARG A 95 2.95 -13.57 -19.50
N LYS A 96 3.02 -13.52 -20.84
CA LYS A 96 2.18 -14.39 -21.67
C LYS A 96 2.31 -15.81 -21.08
N PRO A 97 1.22 -16.47 -20.64
CA PRO A 97 1.28 -17.80 -20.05
C PRO A 97 1.77 -18.90 -21.01
N ASP A 98 2.26 -18.53 -22.19
CA ASP A 98 2.32 -19.39 -23.33
C ASP A 98 3.73 -19.86 -23.67
N GLN A 99 4.72 -19.80 -22.78
CA GLN A 99 6.03 -20.38 -23.09
C GLN A 99 6.27 -21.62 -22.23
N THR A 100 6.35 -22.78 -22.87
CA THR A 100 6.62 -24.10 -22.28
C THR A 100 7.98 -24.59 -22.77
N LEU A 101 8.76 -25.25 -21.91
CA LEU A 101 10.03 -25.87 -22.30
C LEU A 101 9.77 -27.19 -23.02
N CYS A 102 10.44 -27.39 -24.16
CA CYS A 102 10.42 -28.63 -24.92
C CYS A 102 11.10 -29.77 -24.14
N ARG A 103 10.42 -30.92 -24.02
CA ARG A 103 10.94 -32.10 -23.31
C ARG A 103 12.12 -32.82 -23.99
N TYR A 104 12.56 -32.34 -25.16
CA TYR A 104 13.64 -32.97 -25.93
C TYR A 104 14.86 -32.07 -26.14
N CYS A 105 14.70 -30.75 -26.06
CA CYS A 105 15.80 -29.82 -26.32
C CYS A 105 15.85 -28.61 -25.37
N ASP A 106 14.99 -28.58 -24.34
CA ASP A 106 14.88 -27.51 -23.34
C ASP A 106 14.65 -26.09 -23.91
N ARG A 107 14.26 -26.00 -25.19
CA ARG A 107 13.93 -24.74 -25.83
C ARG A 107 12.57 -24.25 -25.34
N SER A 108 12.48 -22.96 -25.03
CA SER A 108 11.21 -22.27 -24.75
C SER A 108 10.37 -22.14 -26.03
N VAL A 109 9.13 -22.63 -26.01
CA VAL A 109 8.23 -22.66 -27.16
C VAL A 109 6.81 -22.28 -26.74
N GLY A 110 6.11 -21.55 -27.61
CA GLY A 110 4.68 -21.25 -27.52
C GLY A 110 3.83 -22.46 -27.08
N ALA A 111 2.93 -22.32 -26.11
CA ALA A 111 2.11 -23.40 -25.57
C ALA A 111 1.19 -24.00 -26.64
N LYS A 112 0.75 -23.18 -27.59
CA LYS A 112 0.00 -23.64 -28.79
C LYS A 112 0.89 -24.38 -29.81
N GLY A 113 2.20 -24.14 -29.80
CA GLY A 113 3.18 -24.72 -30.73
C GLY A 113 3.98 -25.89 -30.16
N ILE A 114 3.90 -26.15 -28.85
CA ILE A 114 4.75 -27.14 -28.16
C ILE A 114 4.58 -28.56 -28.73
N ALA A 115 3.33 -28.99 -28.98
CA ALA A 115 3.05 -30.31 -29.53
C ALA A 115 3.65 -30.49 -30.93
N ARG A 116 3.57 -29.45 -31.78
CA ARG A 116 4.17 -29.48 -33.13
C ARG A 116 5.69 -29.57 -33.04
N HIS A 117 6.29 -28.85 -32.11
CA HIS A 117 7.73 -28.83 -31.90
C HIS A 117 8.24 -30.16 -31.32
N GLU A 118 7.62 -30.71 -30.27
CA GLU A 118 7.96 -32.03 -29.73
C GLU A 118 7.79 -33.15 -30.77
N GLY A 119 6.77 -33.06 -31.64
CA GLY A 119 6.59 -33.99 -32.76
C GLY A 119 7.72 -33.95 -33.81
N THR A 120 8.54 -32.90 -33.86
CA THR A 120 9.75 -32.90 -34.71
C THR A 120 10.88 -33.72 -34.10
N HIS A 121 11.01 -33.72 -32.78
CA HIS A 121 11.99 -34.53 -32.05
C HIS A 121 11.64 -36.02 -32.08
N GLN A 122 10.35 -36.34 -31.89
CA GLN A 122 9.85 -37.72 -31.99
C GLN A 122 10.12 -38.36 -33.36
N ARG A 123 9.94 -37.60 -34.44
CA ARG A 123 10.22 -38.07 -35.81
C ARG A 123 11.71 -38.28 -36.10
N ARG A 124 12.58 -37.58 -35.38
CA ARG A 124 14.04 -37.72 -35.48
C ARG A 124 14.60 -38.84 -34.60
N GLY A 125 13.79 -39.37 -33.68
CA GLY A 125 14.22 -40.36 -32.70
C GLY A 125 15.05 -39.74 -31.56
N ASP A 126 14.90 -38.45 -31.30
CA ASP A 126 15.64 -37.77 -30.23
C ASP A 126 15.19 -38.28 -28.85
N GLU A 127 16.14 -38.52 -27.95
CA GLU A 127 15.83 -38.92 -26.56
C GLU A 127 15.23 -37.76 -25.76
N MET A 128 14.30 -38.10 -24.87
CA MET A 128 13.63 -37.11 -24.03
C MET A 128 14.55 -36.68 -22.88
N ILE A 129 15.04 -35.45 -22.95
CA ILE A 129 15.71 -34.78 -21.84
C ILE A 129 14.62 -34.32 -20.89
N ARG A 130 14.28 -35.08 -19.83
CA ARG A 130 13.27 -34.67 -18.83
C ARG A 130 13.71 -33.35 -18.18
N PRO A 131 13.18 -32.18 -18.56
CA PRO A 131 13.57 -30.94 -17.93
C PRO A 131 12.88 -30.91 -16.58
N GLN A 132 13.64 -30.72 -15.50
CA GLN A 132 13.02 -30.36 -14.23
C GLN A 132 12.36 -29.00 -14.45
N ARG A 133 11.03 -28.97 -14.43
CA ARG A 133 10.26 -27.72 -14.52
C ARG A 133 10.59 -26.91 -13.27
N GLN A 134 11.58 -26.02 -13.36
CA GLN A 134 11.74 -25.01 -12.33
C GLN A 134 10.47 -24.16 -12.38
N PRO A 135 9.74 -23.98 -11.26
CA PRO A 135 8.67 -23.02 -11.23
C PRO A 135 9.25 -21.70 -11.71
N ALA A 136 8.50 -21.02 -12.57
CA ALA A 136 8.72 -19.62 -12.86
C ALA A 136 8.98 -18.91 -11.52
N GLY A 137 10.22 -18.48 -11.27
CA GLY A 137 10.50 -17.61 -10.14
C GLY A 137 9.53 -16.43 -10.18
N GLU A 138 9.12 -15.95 -9.00
CA GLU A 138 8.20 -14.82 -8.92
C GLU A 138 8.72 -13.67 -9.79
N PRO A 139 7.85 -13.02 -10.58
CA PRO A 139 8.27 -11.90 -11.40
C PRO A 139 8.85 -10.82 -10.50
N VAL A 140 10.13 -10.50 -10.71
CA VAL A 140 10.79 -9.40 -10.01
C VAL A 140 10.10 -8.10 -10.44
N ARG A 141 9.42 -7.45 -9.49
CA ARG A 141 8.74 -6.17 -9.71
C ARG A 141 9.79 -5.08 -9.90
N ARG A 142 9.68 -4.30 -10.98
CA ARG A 142 10.59 -3.17 -11.25
C ARG A 142 9.89 -1.86 -10.92
N TRP A 143 10.16 -1.35 -9.73
CA TRP A 143 9.59 -0.10 -9.24
C TRP A 143 10.29 1.10 -9.88
N HIS A 144 9.50 2.06 -10.37
CA HIS A 144 9.98 3.34 -10.88
C HIS A 144 8.89 4.41 -10.73
N LEU A 145 9.29 5.68 -10.76
CA LEU A 145 8.34 6.79 -10.84
C LEU A 145 7.92 6.97 -12.30
N ALA A 146 6.61 7.02 -12.55
CA ALA A 146 6.02 7.30 -13.85
C ALA A 146 4.75 8.14 -13.69
N GLU A 147 4.46 9.01 -14.66
CA GLU A 147 3.22 9.77 -14.70
C GLU A 147 2.03 8.83 -14.91
N TYR A 148 0.89 9.14 -14.29
CA TYR A 148 -0.30 8.31 -14.38
C TYR A 148 -0.74 8.08 -15.83
N GLN A 149 -0.70 9.12 -16.68
CA GLN A 149 -1.06 9.04 -18.10
C GLN A 149 -0.18 8.10 -18.94
N ASP A 150 1.04 7.82 -18.49
CA ASP A 150 1.99 6.94 -19.18
C ASP A 150 1.95 5.50 -18.65
N LEU A 151 1.21 5.25 -17.57
CA LEU A 151 1.07 3.91 -17.00
C LEU A 151 0.16 3.04 -17.90
N PRO A 152 0.44 1.73 -18.00
CA PRO A 152 -0.48 0.81 -18.66
C PRO A 152 -1.81 0.74 -17.90
N GLN A 153 -2.85 0.19 -18.54
CA GLN A 153 -4.15 -0.01 -17.89
C GLN A 153 -4.07 -0.83 -16.59
N GLU A 154 -3.13 -1.78 -16.51
CA GLU A 154 -2.87 -2.58 -15.32
C GLU A 154 -1.43 -2.39 -14.83
N PHE A 155 -1.29 -1.92 -13.60
CA PHE A 155 0.01 -1.73 -12.94
C PHE A 155 -0.12 -2.02 -11.44
N PHE A 156 1.03 -2.12 -10.79
CA PHE A 156 1.10 -2.30 -9.36
C PHE A 156 1.59 -1.02 -8.68
N ILE A 157 0.90 -0.65 -7.60
CA ILE A 157 1.35 0.37 -6.66
C ILE A 157 2.07 -0.32 -5.51
N ARG A 158 3.11 0.34 -4.98
CA ARG A 158 3.84 -0.19 -3.84
C ARG A 158 3.03 -0.06 -2.56
N ARG A 159 2.85 -1.19 -1.87
CA ARG A 159 1.96 -1.30 -0.69
C ARG A 159 2.70 -1.65 0.60
N THR A 160 3.91 -2.17 0.50
CA THR A 160 4.70 -2.63 1.65
C THR A 160 6.07 -1.98 1.60
N ASN A 161 6.51 -1.48 2.75
CA ASN A 161 7.77 -0.78 2.91
C ASN A 161 8.34 -1.14 4.29
N THR A 162 9.63 -0.94 4.46
CA THR A 162 10.32 -1.10 5.74
C THR A 162 10.16 0.18 6.57
N TRP A 163 9.57 0.09 7.77
CA TRP A 163 9.44 1.24 8.66
C TRP A 163 10.78 1.61 9.30
N ARG A 164 11.17 2.89 9.23
CA ARG A 164 12.28 3.50 9.96
C ARG A 164 11.76 4.66 10.80
N GLY A 165 11.59 4.39 12.08
CA GLY A 165 11.29 5.41 13.07
C GLY A 165 11.26 4.80 14.46
N HIS A 166 10.74 5.56 15.41
CA HIS A 166 10.60 5.10 16.78
C HIS A 166 9.25 4.42 16.96
N SER A 167 9.27 3.15 17.36
CA SER A 167 8.09 2.47 17.91
C SER A 167 8.24 2.48 19.43
N PRO A 168 7.26 3.01 20.18
CA PRO A 168 7.35 3.01 21.63
C PRO A 168 7.31 1.57 22.15
N ASP A 169 7.94 1.31 23.30
CA ASP A 169 7.88 -0.03 23.93
C ASP A 169 6.51 -0.29 24.55
N THR A 170 5.85 0.77 25.04
CA THR A 170 4.57 0.69 25.75
C THR A 170 3.61 1.81 25.35
N VAL A 171 2.33 1.59 25.59
CA VAL A 171 1.27 2.60 25.50
C VAL A 171 0.53 2.65 26.83
N THR A 172 0.23 3.86 27.31
CA THR A 172 -0.51 4.08 28.56
C THR A 172 -1.79 4.84 28.30
N PHE A 173 -2.90 4.32 28.82
CA PHE A 173 -4.19 4.97 28.82
C PHE A 173 -4.49 5.46 30.24
N ASP A 174 -4.61 6.77 30.40
CA ASP A 174 -4.92 7.38 31.68
C ASP A 174 -6.33 7.03 32.14
N ALA A 175 -6.50 6.93 33.46
CA ALA A 175 -7.82 6.83 34.03
C ALA A 175 -8.53 8.18 33.93
N PRO A 176 -9.83 8.21 33.57
CA PRO A 176 -10.61 9.45 33.62
C PRO A 176 -10.63 10.01 35.05
N ALA A 177 -10.56 11.34 35.16
CA ALA A 177 -10.64 12.03 36.44
C ALA A 177 -11.93 11.63 37.20
N PRO A 178 -11.87 11.49 38.54
CA PRO A 178 -13.01 11.04 39.32
C PRO A 178 -14.22 11.98 39.14
N ALA A 179 -15.35 11.41 38.72
CA ALA A 179 -16.64 12.05 38.92
C ALA A 179 -16.88 12.20 40.43
N ARG A 180 -17.53 13.30 40.85
CA ARG A 180 -17.67 13.78 42.25
C ARG A 180 -18.14 12.72 43.27
N ASN A 181 -18.72 11.59 42.85
CA ASN A 181 -19.23 10.50 43.69
C ASN A 181 -18.84 9.06 43.23
N GLN A 182 -17.85 8.87 42.35
CA GLN A 182 -17.41 7.52 41.93
C GLN A 182 -16.34 6.92 42.85
N LYS A 183 -16.49 5.63 43.16
CA LYS A 183 -15.50 4.87 43.95
C LYS A 183 -14.22 4.63 43.12
N PRO A 184 -13.02 4.72 43.72
CA PRO A 184 -11.72 4.81 43.02
C PRO A 184 -11.24 3.52 42.31
N HIS A 185 -11.92 2.38 42.47
CA HIS A 185 -11.39 1.09 42.00
C HIS A 185 -11.42 0.87 40.47
N HIS A 186 -12.11 1.73 39.71
CA HIS A 186 -12.11 1.71 38.24
C HIS A 186 -11.16 2.75 37.61
N GLN A 187 -10.38 3.47 38.42
CA GLN A 187 -9.53 4.59 37.98
C GLN A 187 -8.05 4.23 38.03
N VAL A 188 -7.65 3.21 37.28
CA VAL A 188 -6.23 2.82 37.22
C VAL A 188 -5.78 2.93 35.78
N ALA A 189 -4.73 3.72 35.55
CA ALA A 189 -4.09 3.81 34.24
C ALA A 189 -3.68 2.41 33.77
N ARG A 190 -3.89 2.12 32.50
CA ARG A 190 -3.57 0.82 31.90
C ARG A 190 -2.41 0.99 30.95
N THR A 191 -1.34 0.24 31.20
CA THR A 191 -0.16 0.21 30.33
C THR A 191 -0.07 -1.16 29.67
N PHE A 192 0.18 -1.15 28.36
CA PHE A 192 0.34 -2.35 27.55
C PHE A 192 1.66 -2.29 26.79
N ALA A 193 2.24 -3.45 26.48
CA ALA A 193 3.30 -3.52 25.48
C ALA A 193 2.75 -3.02 24.14
N PHE A 194 3.45 -2.11 23.47
CA PHE A 194 2.94 -1.47 22.27
C PHE A 194 2.72 -2.47 21.14
N LYS A 195 3.58 -3.50 21.04
CA LYS A 195 3.44 -4.57 20.06
C LYS A 195 2.12 -5.34 20.22
N ASP A 196 1.74 -5.66 21.45
CA ASP A 196 0.50 -6.38 21.74
C ASP A 196 -0.72 -5.49 21.48
N TRP A 197 -0.61 -4.21 21.85
CA TRP A 197 -1.65 -3.22 21.55
C TRP A 197 -1.85 -3.03 20.04
N ALA A 198 -0.77 -2.91 19.26
CA ALA A 198 -0.83 -2.78 17.81
C ALA A 198 -1.42 -4.04 17.15
N ALA A 199 -1.07 -5.24 17.66
CA ALA A 199 -1.66 -6.49 17.19
C ALA A 199 -3.18 -6.55 17.48
N PHE A 200 -3.59 -6.17 18.69
CA PHE A 200 -5.00 -6.08 19.06
C PHE A 200 -5.76 -5.07 18.18
N LEU A 201 -5.19 -3.88 17.96
CA LEU A 201 -5.77 -2.87 17.07
C LEU A 201 -5.99 -3.42 15.66
N GLY A 202 -5.03 -4.19 15.13
CA GLY A 202 -5.17 -4.84 13.83
C GLY A 202 -6.40 -5.74 13.76
N TRP A 203 -6.60 -6.61 14.75
CA TRP A 203 -7.80 -7.46 14.82
C TRP A 203 -9.07 -6.65 15.02
N PHE A 204 -9.04 -5.64 15.89
CA PHE A 204 -10.21 -4.83 16.19
C PHE A 204 -10.66 -3.98 15.00
N VAL A 205 -9.73 -3.42 14.21
CA VAL A 205 -10.08 -2.68 12.99
C VAL A 205 -10.63 -3.62 11.91
N ALA A 206 -10.11 -4.84 11.81
CA ALA A 206 -10.54 -5.81 10.81
C ALA A 206 -11.91 -6.44 11.12
N GLU A 207 -12.18 -6.77 12.39
CA GLU A 207 -13.29 -7.65 12.80
C GLU A 207 -14.04 -7.15 14.04
N GLY A 208 -13.60 -6.03 14.62
CA GLY A 208 -14.16 -5.47 15.83
C GLY A 208 -15.38 -4.59 15.57
N TRP A 209 -16.18 -4.43 16.61
CA TRP A 209 -17.30 -3.50 16.62
C TRP A 209 -17.49 -2.89 18.01
N THR A 210 -18.07 -1.69 18.04
CA THR A 210 -18.51 -1.01 19.26
C THR A 210 -19.99 -0.65 19.15
N THR A 211 -20.78 -0.92 20.18
CA THR A 211 -22.13 -0.34 20.32
C THR A 211 -22.27 0.29 21.69
N GLY A 212 -23.06 1.36 21.79
CA GLY A 212 -23.32 2.00 23.09
C GLY A 212 -23.93 3.39 22.95
N ASP A 213 -24.44 3.89 24.06
CA ASP A 213 -25.05 5.22 24.22
C ASP A 213 -24.16 6.16 25.07
N GLY A 214 -22.88 5.81 25.25
CA GLY A 214 -21.95 6.51 26.13
C GLY A 214 -22.07 6.14 27.60
N ARG A 215 -23.13 5.44 28.03
CA ARG A 215 -23.28 4.91 29.40
C ARG A 215 -23.06 3.41 29.47
N ASN A 216 -23.51 2.66 28.46
CA ASN A 216 -23.29 1.23 28.33
C ASN A 216 -22.62 0.92 26.98
N ASN A 217 -21.29 0.89 26.99
CA ASN A 217 -20.52 0.52 25.80
C ASN A 217 -20.26 -0.98 25.81
N ARG A 218 -20.51 -1.63 24.66
CA ARG A 218 -20.14 -3.01 24.36
C ARG A 218 -19.09 -2.96 23.25
N ILE A 219 -18.01 -3.69 23.48
CA ILE A 219 -16.98 -3.95 22.48
C ILE A 219 -16.97 -5.45 22.22
N GLY A 220 -16.78 -5.83 20.95
CA GLY A 220 -16.70 -7.23 20.55
C GLY A 220 -15.77 -7.41 19.37
N ILE A 221 -15.19 -8.61 19.25
CA ILE A 221 -14.46 -9.10 18.09
C ILE A 221 -15.11 -10.44 17.75
N ALA A 222 -15.46 -10.66 16.48
CA ALA A 222 -16.11 -11.89 16.05
C ALA A 222 -15.38 -12.48 14.84
N GLN A 223 -14.93 -13.72 14.97
CA GLN A 223 -14.29 -14.48 13.90
C GLN A 223 -15.24 -15.55 13.36
N ASN A 224 -15.32 -15.67 12.04
CA ASN A 224 -16.01 -16.78 11.41
C ASN A 224 -15.16 -18.06 11.55
N PRO A 225 -15.63 -19.10 12.25
CA PRO A 225 -14.81 -20.29 12.52
C PRO A 225 -14.42 -21.09 11.27
N ALA A 226 -15.00 -20.81 10.09
CA ALA A 226 -14.80 -21.55 8.85
C ALA A 226 -13.63 -21.07 7.97
N GLU A 227 -13.10 -19.86 8.19
CA GLU A 227 -11.97 -19.32 7.42
C GLU A 227 -10.90 -18.83 8.39
N LYS A 228 -9.87 -19.67 8.62
CA LYS A 228 -8.63 -19.23 9.25
C LYS A 228 -7.69 -18.82 8.12
N TYR A 229 -7.30 -17.55 8.10
CA TYR A 229 -6.28 -17.01 7.19
C TYR A 229 -4.93 -17.74 7.35
#